data_AF-R6X1B0-F1
#
_entry.id   AF-R6X1B0-F1
#
_cell.length_a   1.000
_cell.length_b   1.000
_cell.length_c   1.000
_cell.angle_alpha   90.00
_cell.angle_beta   90.00
_cell.angle_gamma   90.00
#
_symmetry.space_group_name_H-M   'P 1'
#
loop_
_entity.id
_entity.type
_entity.pdbx_description
1 polymer ?
#
loop_
_entity_poly.entity_id
_entity_poly.type
_entity_poly.pdbx_seq_one_letter_code
_entity_poly.pdbx_strand_id
1 'polypeptide(L)'
;MTDWNKWLKKRELCADNILYIYRRDRKTIIHRDDGEEFELFAPVYTLLALFPEDAFLNINKGIAVNKARIVNISSDGVYTMSDGQTFQGRKRNLSAHRQLRKQMGINALPDAQPQAAPMSFLEKCTLLDDMPLAYCIIELVFDANGHGVDFVFRYCNKEMAHIEGVPVEEMLNRSFYEVFRNGDKKWLVTYADVALNGTKHLIHDYSPEIDQQLNIYCYQPEQGFCACILQVADNIDHE
;
A
#
# COMPACT_ATOMS: atom_id res chain seq x y z
N MET A 1 8.86 50.88 -7.82
CA MET A 1 8.04 49.73 -7.42
C MET A 1 8.54 48.53 -8.19
N THR A 2 8.78 47.37 -7.55
CA THR A 2 9.29 46.19 -8.26
C THR A 2 8.25 45.71 -9.27
N ASP A 3 8.66 45.57 -10.54
CA ASP A 3 7.82 44.97 -11.58
C ASP A 3 7.85 43.45 -11.44
N TRP A 4 6.83 42.92 -10.77
CA TRP A 4 6.69 41.49 -10.52
C TRP A 4 6.39 40.69 -11.79
N ASN A 5 5.76 41.29 -12.82
CA ASN A 5 5.57 40.64 -14.11
C ASN A 5 6.92 40.40 -14.81
N LYS A 6 7.80 41.40 -14.80
CA LYS A 6 9.16 41.24 -15.32
C LYS A 6 9.97 40.21 -14.52
N TRP A 7 9.79 40.18 -13.21
CA TRP A 7 10.47 39.21 -12.33
C TRP A 7 10.03 37.76 -12.61
N LEU A 8 8.73 37.52 -12.76
CA LEU A 8 8.16 36.22 -13.12
C LEU A 8 8.65 35.75 -14.50
N LYS A 9 8.58 36.63 -15.51
CA LYS A 9 9.06 36.32 -16.87
C LYS A 9 10.52 35.92 -16.90
N LYS A 10 11.39 36.60 -16.14
CA LYS A 10 12.82 36.27 -16.05
C LYS A 10 13.09 34.86 -15.47
N ARG A 11 12.12 34.29 -14.76
CA ARG A 11 12.20 32.98 -14.09
C ARG A 11 11.30 31.93 -14.75
N GLU A 12 10.71 32.29 -15.88
CA GLU A 12 9.82 31.42 -16.64
C GLU A 12 8.64 30.91 -15.79
N LEU A 13 8.15 31.74 -14.86
CA LEU A 13 7.05 31.37 -13.96
C LEU A 13 5.71 31.79 -14.57
N CYS A 14 4.80 30.82 -14.72
CA CYS A 14 3.43 31.03 -15.20
C CYS A 14 2.43 30.15 -14.43
N ALA A 15 1.13 30.34 -14.69
CA ALA A 15 0.11 29.56 -14.02
C ALA A 15 0.22 28.05 -14.30
N ASP A 16 0.79 27.64 -15.44
CA ASP A 16 0.84 26.23 -15.81
C ASP A 16 1.89 25.44 -15.04
N ASN A 17 3.03 26.06 -14.70
CA ASN A 17 4.15 25.36 -14.06
C ASN A 17 4.26 25.58 -12.55
N ILE A 18 3.45 26.44 -11.95
CA ILE A 18 3.44 26.65 -10.49
C ILE A 18 2.47 25.65 -9.84
N LEU A 19 2.94 24.91 -8.83
CA LEU A 19 2.07 24.02 -8.04
C LEU A 19 1.33 24.78 -6.94
N TYR A 20 2.05 25.56 -6.15
CA TYR A 20 1.48 26.30 -5.02
C TYR A 20 2.37 27.46 -4.61
N ILE A 21 1.75 28.38 -3.87
CA ILE A 21 2.35 29.61 -3.37
C ILE A 21 2.05 29.67 -1.88
N TYR A 22 3.06 29.84 -1.05
CA TYR A 22 2.88 29.93 0.39
C TYR A 22 3.75 31.00 1.04
N ARG A 23 3.47 31.37 2.30
CA ARG A 23 4.22 32.38 3.04
C ARG A 23 5.07 31.72 4.13
N ARG A 24 6.37 31.98 4.10
CA ARG A 24 7.37 31.54 5.09
C ARG A 24 8.27 32.73 5.42
N ASP A 25 8.49 33.02 6.70
CA ASP A 25 9.40 34.08 7.18
C ASP A 25 9.24 35.45 6.49
N ARG A 26 7.98 35.92 6.38
CA ARG A 26 7.56 37.18 5.73
C ARG A 26 7.80 37.24 4.21
N LYS A 27 8.36 36.19 3.61
CA LYS A 27 8.50 36.04 2.17
C LYS A 27 7.35 35.18 1.61
N THR A 28 7.00 35.46 0.37
CA THR A 28 6.16 34.58 -0.45
C THR A 28 7.09 33.65 -1.21
N ILE A 29 6.73 32.37 -1.22
CA ILE A 29 7.45 31.30 -1.89
C ILE A 29 6.55 30.77 -2.99
N ILE A 30 7.10 30.64 -4.18
CA ILE A 30 6.47 30.00 -5.34
C ILE A 30 7.18 28.67 -5.52
N HIS A 31 6.43 27.58 -5.51
CA HIS A 31 6.95 26.25 -5.79
C HIS A 31 6.55 25.83 -7.21
N ARG A 32 7.54 25.53 -8.05
CA ARG A 32 7.36 25.09 -9.44
C ARG A 32 7.24 23.56 -9.50
N ASP A 33 6.73 23.03 -10.61
CA ASP A 33 6.49 21.60 -10.82
C ASP A 33 7.76 20.74 -10.97
N ASP A 34 8.92 21.37 -11.19
CA ASP A 34 10.24 20.73 -11.15
C ASP A 34 10.90 20.72 -9.77
N GLY A 35 10.22 21.24 -8.74
CA GLY A 35 10.73 21.30 -7.36
C GLY A 35 11.51 22.56 -7.01
N GLU A 36 11.71 23.50 -7.94
CA GLU A 36 12.38 24.76 -7.61
C GLU A 36 11.47 25.71 -6.79
N GLU A 37 12.06 26.33 -5.76
CA GLU A 37 11.42 27.36 -4.94
C GLU A 37 11.96 28.76 -5.28
N PHE A 38 11.05 29.72 -5.43
CA PHE A 38 11.39 31.11 -5.66
C PHE A 38 10.83 32.01 -4.56
N GLU A 39 11.72 32.72 -3.86
CA GLU A 39 11.33 33.61 -2.77
C GLU A 39 11.26 35.08 -3.20
N LEU A 40 10.23 35.78 -2.72
CA LEU A 40 10.02 37.20 -2.97
C LEU A 40 9.26 37.90 -1.82
N PHE A 41 9.37 39.22 -1.75
CA PHE A 41 8.71 40.02 -0.69
C PHE A 41 7.25 40.42 -1.03
N ALA A 42 6.80 40.20 -2.27
CA ALA A 42 5.42 40.50 -2.64
C ALA A 42 4.43 39.73 -1.76
N PRO A 43 3.34 40.35 -1.27
CA PRO A 43 2.24 39.61 -0.67
C PRO A 43 1.62 38.61 -1.66
N VAL A 44 1.12 37.47 -1.16
CA VAL A 44 0.45 36.45 -1.99
C VAL A 44 -0.65 37.06 -2.85
N TYR A 45 -1.50 37.93 -2.31
CA TYR A 45 -2.59 38.55 -3.08
C TYR A 45 -2.09 39.41 -4.26
N THR A 46 -0.95 40.10 -4.09
CA THR A 46 -0.34 40.92 -5.14
C THR A 46 0.17 40.03 -6.27
N LEU A 47 0.71 38.87 -5.92
CA LEU A 47 1.22 37.90 -6.87
C LEU A 47 0.08 37.19 -7.62
N LEU A 48 -0.98 36.80 -6.91
CA LEU A 48 -2.16 36.14 -7.51
C LEU A 48 -2.86 37.02 -8.55
N ALA A 49 -2.86 38.34 -8.36
CA ALA A 49 -3.43 39.29 -9.33
C ALA A 49 -2.68 39.34 -10.68
N LEU A 50 -1.52 38.68 -10.80
CA LEU A 50 -0.74 38.56 -12.04
C LEU A 50 -1.08 37.30 -12.84
N PHE A 51 -1.87 36.38 -12.27
CA PHE A 51 -2.28 35.13 -12.89
C PHE A 51 -3.78 35.17 -13.25
N PRO A 52 -4.27 34.23 -14.09
CA PRO A 52 -5.71 34.10 -14.36
C PRO A 52 -6.52 33.94 -13.06
N GLU A 53 -7.70 34.58 -13.00
CA GLU A 53 -8.50 34.69 -11.76
C GLU A 53 -8.89 33.34 -11.14
N ASP A 54 -9.00 32.28 -11.94
CA ASP A 54 -9.43 30.94 -11.52
C ASP A 54 -8.29 29.92 -11.41
N ALA A 55 -7.05 30.32 -11.73
CA ALA A 55 -5.90 29.41 -11.72
C ALA A 55 -5.51 28.99 -10.29
N PHE A 56 -5.65 29.88 -9.31
CA PHE A 56 -5.21 29.63 -7.94
C PHE A 56 -6.33 29.76 -6.92
N LEU A 57 -6.36 28.84 -5.97
CA LEU A 57 -7.30 28.81 -4.85
C LEU A 57 -6.61 29.23 -3.56
N ASN A 58 -7.10 30.30 -2.93
CA ASN A 58 -6.62 30.75 -1.63
C ASN A 58 -7.29 29.94 -0.50
N ILE A 59 -6.64 28.86 -0.08
CA ILE A 59 -7.21 27.87 0.84
C ILE A 59 -6.94 28.19 2.31
N ASN A 60 -5.89 28.97 2.62
CA ASN A 60 -5.55 29.39 3.97
C ASN A 60 -4.72 30.69 3.98
N LYS A 61 -4.53 31.30 5.16
CA LYS A 61 -3.79 32.57 5.28
C LYS A 61 -2.37 32.42 4.71
N GLY A 62 -2.13 33.06 3.58
CA GLY A 62 -0.84 33.03 2.91
C GLY A 62 -0.55 31.71 2.20
N ILE A 63 -1.55 30.89 1.89
CA ILE A 63 -1.41 29.67 1.09
C ILE A 63 -2.42 29.72 -0.06
N ALA A 64 -1.91 29.63 -1.29
CA ALA A 64 -2.67 29.49 -2.50
C ALA A 64 -2.17 28.27 -3.29
N VAL A 65 -3.08 27.42 -3.75
CA VAL A 65 -2.75 26.21 -4.50
C VAL A 65 -3.25 26.33 -5.93
N ASN A 66 -2.52 25.81 -6.91
CA ASN A 66 -2.97 25.80 -8.30
C ASN A 66 -4.11 24.80 -8.46
N LYS A 67 -5.27 25.28 -8.91
CA LYS A 67 -6.49 24.50 -9.08
C LYS A 67 -6.29 23.30 -10.00
N ALA A 68 -5.54 23.47 -11.09
CA ALA A 68 -5.28 22.41 -12.07
C ALA A 68 -4.33 21.31 -11.56
N ARG A 69 -3.63 21.57 -10.44
CA ARG A 69 -2.62 20.66 -9.87
C ARG A 69 -3.08 19.97 -8.59
N ILE A 70 -4.35 20.17 -8.20
CA ILE A 70 -4.97 19.46 -7.07
C ILE A 70 -5.36 18.06 -7.50
N VAL A 71 -4.85 17.04 -6.81
CA VAL A 71 -5.22 15.64 -7.05
C VAL A 71 -6.30 15.15 -6.09
N ASN A 72 -6.39 15.72 -4.88
CA ASN A 72 -7.41 15.36 -3.90
C ASN A 72 -7.77 16.51 -2.96
N ILE A 73 -9.00 16.49 -2.46
CA ILE A 73 -9.47 17.30 -1.32
C ILE A 73 -10.21 16.36 -0.38
N SER A 74 -9.67 16.13 0.82
CA SER A 74 -10.27 15.26 1.82
C SER A 74 -11.53 15.86 2.48
N SER A 75 -12.26 15.03 3.22
CA SER A 75 -13.47 15.44 3.95
C SER A 75 -13.21 16.43 5.10
N ASP A 76 -11.98 16.47 5.62
CA ASP A 76 -11.46 17.42 6.61
C ASP A 76 -10.73 18.63 5.99
N GLY A 77 -10.79 18.77 4.66
CA GLY A 77 -10.31 19.96 3.94
C GLY A 77 -8.80 20.04 3.77
N VAL A 78 -8.13 18.89 3.68
CA VAL A 78 -6.72 18.77 3.28
C VAL A 78 -6.65 18.66 1.76
N TYR A 79 -5.86 19.54 1.15
CA TYR A 79 -5.59 19.57 -0.29
C TYR A 79 -4.31 18.80 -0.55
N THR A 80 -4.34 17.85 -1.48
CA THR A 80 -3.16 17.12 -1.97
C THR A 80 -2.83 17.61 -3.37
N MET A 81 -1.57 17.98 -3.57
CA MET A 81 -1.02 18.47 -4.83
C MET A 81 -0.39 17.33 -5.65
N SER A 82 -0.12 17.56 -6.93
CA SER A 82 0.43 16.53 -7.83
C SER A 82 1.83 16.04 -7.48
N ASP A 83 2.59 16.79 -6.67
CA ASP A 83 3.88 16.37 -6.09
C ASP A 83 3.72 15.56 -4.78
N GLY A 84 2.49 15.32 -4.33
CA GLY A 84 2.17 14.65 -3.08
C GLY A 84 2.15 15.57 -1.85
N GLN A 85 2.55 16.84 -1.98
CA GLN A 85 2.53 17.79 -0.87
C GLN A 85 1.09 18.10 -0.44
N THR A 86 0.89 18.27 0.87
CA THR A 86 -0.43 18.52 1.44
C THR A 86 -0.55 19.88 2.14
N PHE A 87 -1.75 20.47 2.06
CA PHE A 87 -2.06 21.75 2.68
C PHE A 87 -3.43 21.73 3.36
N GLN A 88 -3.49 22.13 4.63
CA GLN A 88 -4.75 22.28 5.34
C GLN A 88 -5.47 23.56 4.92
N GLY A 89 -6.62 23.41 4.25
CA GLY A 89 -7.57 24.49 4.03
C GLY A 89 -8.24 24.94 5.33
N ARG A 90 -8.84 26.13 5.35
CA ARG A 90 -9.54 26.66 6.53
C ARG A 90 -10.65 25.72 7.00
N LYS A 91 -10.55 25.22 8.24
CA LYS A 91 -11.55 24.33 8.87
C LYS A 91 -12.96 24.94 8.96
N ARG A 92 -13.08 26.27 9.03
CA ARG A 92 -14.38 26.95 9.00
C ARG A 92 -15.07 26.94 7.61
N ASN A 93 -14.36 26.54 6.56
CA ASN A 93 -14.84 26.55 5.17
C ASN A 93 -15.07 25.12 4.63
N LEU A 94 -15.27 24.11 5.48
CA LEU A 94 -15.41 22.71 5.04
C LEU A 94 -16.52 22.49 4.02
N SER A 95 -17.65 23.20 4.10
CA SER A 95 -18.73 23.06 3.10
C SER A 95 -18.28 23.53 1.72
N ALA A 96 -17.53 24.63 1.64
CA ALA A 96 -16.98 25.15 0.39
C ALA A 96 -15.95 24.18 -0.20
N HIS A 97 -15.09 23.58 0.63
CA HIS A 97 -14.13 22.56 0.20
C HIS A 97 -14.82 21.32 -0.38
N ARG A 98 -15.90 20.85 0.27
CA ARG A 98 -16.74 19.74 -0.22
C ARG A 98 -17.43 20.07 -1.54
N GLN A 99 -17.94 21.30 -1.68
CA GLN A 99 -18.57 21.75 -2.92
C GLN A 99 -17.55 21.83 -4.06
N LEU A 100 -16.36 22.37 -3.79
CA LEU A 100 -15.27 22.45 -4.75
C LEU A 100 -14.79 21.06 -5.19
N ARG A 101 -14.66 20.10 -4.26
CA ARG A 101 -14.35 18.69 -4.56
C ARG A 101 -15.34 18.11 -5.57
N LYS A 102 -16.64 18.29 -5.34
CA LYS A 102 -17.70 17.85 -6.26
C LYS A 102 -17.61 18.53 -7.63
N GLN A 103 -17.38 19.84 -7.65
CA GLN A 103 -17.29 20.62 -8.89
C GLN A 103 -16.09 20.22 -9.76
N MET A 104 -14.94 19.93 -9.15
CA MET A 104 -13.74 19.55 -9.89
C MET A 104 -13.79 18.13 -10.46
N GLY A 105 -14.91 17.40 -10.28
CA GLY A 105 -14.96 16.00 -10.69
C GLY A 105 -13.92 15.15 -9.97
N ILE A 106 -13.41 15.63 -8.82
CA ILE A 106 -12.69 14.83 -7.83
C ILE A 106 -13.75 13.96 -7.14
N ASN A 107 -14.42 13.13 -7.95
CA ASN A 107 -15.16 11.97 -7.52
C ASN A 107 -14.09 10.96 -7.15
N ALA A 108 -13.64 11.04 -5.90
CA ALA A 108 -14.08 10.11 -4.90
C ALA A 108 -13.40 8.75 -5.09
N LEU A 109 -12.20 8.60 -4.50
CA LEU A 109 -12.12 7.50 -3.54
C LEU A 109 -13.37 7.71 -2.67
N PRO A 110 -14.34 6.79 -2.71
CA PRO A 110 -15.60 7.00 -2.03
C PRO A 110 -15.26 7.44 -0.60
N ASP A 111 -15.80 8.58 -0.17
CA ASP A 111 -15.84 8.91 1.27
C ASP A 111 -16.32 7.63 1.92
N ALA A 112 -15.41 6.90 2.56
CA ALA A 112 -15.56 5.51 2.95
C ALA A 112 -16.93 4.95 2.49
N GLN A 113 -17.03 4.41 1.26
CA GLN A 113 -17.93 3.27 1.04
C GLN A 113 -17.76 2.47 2.32
N PRO A 114 -18.82 2.25 3.15
CA PRO A 114 -18.65 1.72 4.51
C PRO A 114 -17.59 0.65 4.39
N GLN A 115 -16.36 0.95 4.85
CA GLN A 115 -15.14 0.34 4.28
C GLN A 115 -15.51 -1.11 4.09
N ALA A 116 -15.61 -1.58 2.83
CA ALA A 116 -15.97 -2.99 2.61
C ALA A 116 -15.06 -3.71 3.58
N ALA A 117 -15.68 -4.37 4.59
CA ALA A 117 -15.06 -4.54 5.92
C ALA A 117 -13.61 -4.91 5.67
N PRO A 118 -12.63 -4.13 6.19
CA PRO A 118 -11.26 -4.18 5.70
C PRO A 118 -10.89 -5.64 5.53
N MET A 119 -10.60 -6.04 4.29
CA MET A 119 -10.47 -7.46 3.93
C MET A 119 -9.68 -8.16 5.03
N SER A 120 -10.24 -9.24 5.54
CA SER A 120 -9.54 -10.13 6.45
C SER A 120 -8.19 -10.49 5.83
N PHE A 121 -7.24 -10.85 6.69
CA PHE A 121 -5.92 -11.26 6.23
C PHE A 121 -6.00 -12.34 5.12
N LEU A 122 -6.87 -13.34 5.27
CA LEU A 122 -7.08 -14.40 4.29
C LEU A 122 -7.73 -13.91 2.99
N GLU A 123 -8.65 -12.95 3.02
CA GLU A 123 -9.24 -12.38 1.80
C GLU A 123 -8.20 -11.66 0.93
N LYS A 124 -7.17 -11.05 1.55
CA LYS A 124 -6.06 -10.43 0.81
C LYS A 124 -5.21 -11.44 0.05
N CYS A 125 -5.21 -12.71 0.47
CA CYS A 125 -4.43 -13.76 -0.17
C CYS A 125 -4.92 -14.09 -1.59
N THR A 126 -6.15 -13.72 -1.96
CA THR A 126 -6.69 -13.87 -3.34
C THR A 126 -5.79 -13.22 -4.42
N LEU A 127 -4.97 -12.23 -4.04
CA LEU A 127 -3.95 -11.66 -4.92
C LEU A 127 -2.89 -12.68 -5.39
N LEU A 128 -2.76 -13.80 -4.69
CA LEU A 128 -1.77 -14.84 -4.92
C LEU A 128 -2.35 -16.06 -5.63
N ASP A 129 -3.64 -16.06 -6.00
CA ASP A 129 -4.34 -17.22 -6.58
C ASP A 129 -3.65 -17.74 -7.84
N ASP A 130 -3.17 -16.81 -8.68
CA ASP A 130 -2.48 -17.06 -9.96
C ASP A 130 -0.95 -16.85 -9.89
N MET A 131 -0.38 -16.73 -8.68
CA MET A 131 1.07 -16.59 -8.51
C MET A 131 1.78 -17.89 -8.96
N PRO A 132 2.83 -17.83 -9.80
CA PRO A 132 3.52 -19.01 -10.35
C PRO A 132 4.51 -19.65 -9.36
N LEU A 133 4.23 -19.56 -8.06
CA LEU A 133 5.00 -20.18 -6.99
C LEU A 133 4.01 -20.81 -6.01
N ALA A 134 4.27 -22.03 -5.57
CA ALA A 134 3.41 -22.71 -4.61
C ALA A 134 3.41 -21.94 -3.28
N TYR A 135 2.23 -21.57 -2.82
CA TYR A 135 2.04 -20.78 -1.62
C TYR A 135 0.84 -21.27 -0.83
N CYS A 136 1.05 -21.47 0.47
CA CYS A 136 -0.02 -21.76 1.40
C CYS A 136 0.16 -21.00 2.72
N ILE A 137 -0.94 -20.87 3.46
CA ILE A 137 -0.97 -20.38 4.83
C ILE A 137 -1.59 -21.45 5.69
N ILE A 138 -0.87 -21.84 6.73
CA ILE A 138 -1.30 -22.79 7.74
C ILE A 138 -1.46 -22.10 9.09
N GLU A 139 -2.56 -22.37 9.77
CA GLU A 139 -2.85 -21.89 11.12
C GLU A 139 -2.46 -22.96 12.14
N LEU A 140 -1.66 -22.59 13.15
CA LEU A 140 -1.37 -23.46 14.29
C LEU A 140 -2.61 -23.55 15.18
N VAL A 141 -3.17 -24.75 15.33
CA VAL A 141 -4.32 -25.01 16.21
C VAL A 141 -3.91 -25.84 17.42
N PHE A 142 -4.52 -25.51 18.56
CA PHE A 142 -4.22 -26.13 19.84
C PHE A 142 -5.29 -27.15 20.21
N ASP A 143 -4.89 -28.22 20.90
CA ASP A 143 -5.85 -29.09 21.57
C ASP A 143 -6.49 -28.40 22.80
N ALA A 144 -7.46 -29.06 23.43
CA ALA A 144 -8.13 -28.56 24.64
C ALA A 144 -7.17 -28.32 25.83
N ASN A 145 -5.92 -28.82 25.77
CA ASN A 145 -4.90 -28.64 26.79
C ASN A 145 -3.90 -27.53 26.43
N GLY A 146 -4.05 -26.85 25.29
CA GLY A 146 -3.18 -25.78 24.85
C GLY A 146 -1.84 -26.24 24.25
N HIS A 147 -1.72 -27.51 23.85
CA HIS A 147 -0.57 -27.96 23.05
C HIS A 147 -0.83 -27.66 21.57
N GLY A 148 0.16 -27.15 20.84
CA GLY A 148 0.06 -26.99 19.39
C GLY A 148 0.05 -28.37 18.76
N VAL A 149 -1.13 -28.88 18.42
CA VAL A 149 -1.30 -30.28 18.01
C VAL A 149 -1.32 -30.43 16.50
N ASP A 150 -1.76 -29.40 15.78
CA ASP A 150 -2.04 -29.54 14.35
C ASP A 150 -1.94 -28.19 13.62
N PHE A 151 -1.94 -28.27 12.30
CA PHE A 151 -2.04 -27.13 11.40
C PHE A 151 -3.25 -27.27 10.51
N VAL A 152 -3.97 -26.17 10.28
CA VAL A 152 -5.09 -26.14 9.34
C VAL A 152 -4.75 -25.26 8.16
N PHE A 153 -4.92 -25.76 6.94
CA PHE A 153 -4.74 -24.95 5.73
C PHE A 153 -5.83 -23.87 5.66
N ARG A 154 -5.45 -22.60 5.68
CA ARG A 154 -6.37 -21.47 5.58
C ARG A 154 -6.34 -20.80 4.22
N TYR A 155 -5.27 -21.01 3.46
CA TYR A 155 -5.14 -20.57 2.08
C TYR A 155 -4.16 -21.48 1.35
N CYS A 156 -4.47 -21.84 0.11
CA CYS A 156 -3.56 -22.48 -0.84
C CYS A 156 -3.83 -21.87 -2.22
N ASN A 157 -2.78 -21.51 -2.96
CA ASN A 157 -2.94 -21.08 -4.34
C ASN A 157 -2.94 -22.27 -5.32
N LYS A 158 -3.18 -22.00 -6.60
CA LYS A 158 -3.25 -23.03 -7.64
C LYS A 158 -1.92 -23.79 -7.80
N GLU A 159 -0.80 -23.10 -7.69
CA GLU A 159 0.52 -23.73 -7.82
C GLU A 159 0.81 -24.71 -6.66
N MET A 160 0.30 -24.44 -5.45
CA MET A 160 0.39 -25.40 -4.34
C MET A 160 -0.30 -26.72 -4.68
N ALA A 161 -1.51 -26.65 -5.25
CA ALA A 161 -2.23 -27.86 -5.67
C ALA A 161 -1.52 -28.61 -6.80
N HIS A 162 -0.84 -27.88 -7.68
CA HIS A 162 -0.03 -28.48 -8.75
C HIS A 162 1.19 -29.23 -8.19
N ILE A 163 1.97 -28.61 -7.30
CA ILE A 163 3.16 -29.25 -6.70
C ILE A 163 2.77 -30.46 -5.85
N GLU A 164 1.78 -30.31 -4.95
CA GLU A 164 1.40 -31.38 -4.01
C GLU A 164 0.52 -32.47 -4.65
N GLY A 165 -0.02 -32.22 -5.85
CA GLY A 165 -0.97 -33.13 -6.50
C GLY A 165 -2.32 -33.27 -5.78
N VAL A 166 -2.63 -32.39 -4.82
CA VAL A 166 -3.88 -32.36 -4.05
C VAL A 166 -4.69 -31.12 -4.44
N PRO A 167 -5.97 -31.24 -4.82
CA PRO A 167 -6.80 -30.07 -5.15
C PRO A 167 -6.93 -29.08 -3.97
N VAL A 168 -7.04 -27.78 -4.26
CA VAL A 168 -7.14 -26.72 -3.22
C VAL A 168 -8.32 -26.97 -2.28
N GLU A 169 -9.46 -27.36 -2.84
CA GLU A 169 -10.68 -27.72 -2.12
C GLU A 169 -10.53 -28.91 -1.16
N GLU A 170 -9.57 -29.80 -1.43
CA GLU A 170 -9.25 -30.92 -0.57
C GLU A 170 -8.21 -30.59 0.50
N MET A 171 -7.56 -29.42 0.41
CA MET A 171 -6.64 -28.90 1.42
C MET A 171 -7.32 -27.92 2.37
N LEU A 172 -8.08 -26.96 1.83
CA LEU A 172 -8.63 -25.84 2.58
C LEU A 172 -9.49 -26.29 3.78
N ASN A 173 -9.24 -25.67 4.92
CA ASN A 173 -9.88 -25.90 6.22
C ASN A 173 -9.75 -27.33 6.76
N ARG A 174 -8.79 -28.10 6.26
CA ARG A 174 -8.48 -29.43 6.77
C ARG A 174 -7.16 -29.45 7.51
N SER A 175 -7.07 -30.42 8.41
CA SER A 175 -5.86 -30.75 9.15
C SER A 175 -4.73 -31.11 8.20
N PHE A 176 -3.51 -30.67 8.52
CA PHE A 176 -2.29 -31.05 7.82
C PHE A 176 -2.14 -32.57 7.80
N TYR A 177 -2.46 -33.27 8.89
CA TYR A 177 -2.40 -34.73 8.95
C TYR A 177 -3.51 -35.44 8.16
N GLU A 178 -4.65 -34.78 7.94
CA GLU A 178 -5.71 -35.34 7.09
C GLU A 178 -5.33 -35.29 5.61
N VAL A 179 -4.75 -34.16 5.20
CA VAL A 179 -4.29 -33.92 3.83
C VAL A 179 -3.04 -34.76 3.54
N PHE A 180 -2.05 -34.66 4.42
CA PHE A 180 -0.78 -35.36 4.31
C PHE A 180 -0.63 -36.37 5.45
N ARG A 181 -1.23 -37.55 5.28
CA ARG A 181 -1.20 -38.63 6.30
C ARG A 181 0.21 -39.12 6.65
N ASN A 182 1.10 -39.06 5.67
CA ASN A 182 2.52 -39.35 5.83
C ASN A 182 3.36 -38.06 5.95
N GLY A 183 2.69 -36.90 6.00
CA GLY A 183 3.26 -35.57 5.97
C GLY A 183 4.44 -35.44 6.90
N ASP A 184 5.49 -34.82 6.39
CA ASP A 184 6.80 -34.81 7.02
C ASP A 184 6.77 -34.04 8.36
N LYS A 185 6.50 -34.78 9.45
CA LYS A 185 6.38 -34.26 10.82
C LYS A 185 7.60 -33.46 11.28
N LYS A 186 8.74 -33.62 10.58
CA LYS A 186 9.98 -32.89 10.80
C LYS A 186 9.81 -31.38 10.60
N TRP A 187 8.94 -30.92 9.69
CA TRP A 187 8.76 -29.48 9.43
C TRP A 187 7.80 -28.79 10.39
N LEU A 188 6.93 -29.55 11.07
CA LEU A 188 5.91 -29.02 11.98
C LEU A 188 6.51 -28.20 13.13
N VAL A 189 7.67 -28.60 13.65
CA VAL A 189 8.37 -27.85 14.69
C VAL A 189 8.80 -26.48 14.17
N THR A 190 9.34 -26.43 12.94
CA THR A 190 9.74 -25.17 12.30
C THR A 190 8.53 -24.28 12.01
N TYR A 191 7.43 -24.84 11.50
CA TYR A 191 6.20 -24.08 11.27
C TYR A 191 5.61 -23.55 12.58
N ALA A 192 5.69 -24.31 13.68
CA ALA A 192 5.21 -23.88 14.98
C ALA A 192 6.07 -22.75 15.56
N ASP A 193 7.40 -22.85 15.43
CA ASP A 193 8.32 -21.77 15.81
C ASP A 193 8.00 -20.48 15.04
N VAL A 194 7.80 -20.56 13.72
CA VAL A 194 7.40 -19.41 12.89
C VAL A 194 6.07 -18.83 13.36
N ALA A 195 5.05 -19.67 13.49
CA ALA A 195 3.70 -19.27 13.85
C ALA A 195 3.60 -18.64 15.24
N LEU A 196 4.44 -19.05 16.19
CA LEU A 196 4.47 -18.54 17.56
C LEU A 196 5.39 -17.34 17.72
N ASN A 197 6.60 -17.41 17.17
CA ASN A 197 7.69 -16.49 17.50
C ASN A 197 7.97 -15.44 16.40
N GLY A 198 7.33 -15.55 15.23
CA GLY A 198 7.52 -14.59 14.14
C GLY A 198 8.89 -14.69 13.45
N THR A 199 9.59 -15.79 13.63
CA THR A 199 10.88 -16.08 12.98
C THR A 199 10.70 -16.32 11.48
N LYS A 200 11.80 -16.26 10.73
CA LYS A 200 11.85 -16.67 9.33
C LYS A 200 12.78 -17.85 9.22
N HIS A 201 12.38 -18.87 8.48
CA HIS A 201 13.16 -20.08 8.27
C HIS A 201 13.18 -20.47 6.80
N LEU A 202 14.29 -21.08 6.38
CA LEU A 202 14.40 -21.78 5.12
C LEU A 202 14.64 -23.24 5.45
N ILE A 203 13.75 -24.10 4.99
CA ILE A 203 13.91 -25.55 5.07
C ILE A 203 14.41 -26.01 3.70
N HIS A 204 15.48 -26.78 3.68
CA HIS A 204 15.97 -27.46 2.49
C HIS A 204 15.96 -28.97 2.78
N ASP A 205 15.00 -29.69 2.23
CA ASP A 205 14.79 -31.09 2.57
C ASP A 205 13.99 -31.83 1.48
N TYR A 206 14.09 -33.14 1.48
CA TYR A 206 13.34 -34.03 0.59
C TYR A 206 11.89 -34.16 1.08
N SER A 207 10.94 -34.08 0.15
CA SER A 207 9.52 -34.41 0.37
C SER A 207 9.21 -35.79 -0.21
N PRO A 208 8.87 -36.77 0.64
CA PRO A 208 8.37 -38.07 0.20
C PRO A 208 7.05 -38.00 -0.56
N GLU A 209 6.24 -36.96 -0.33
CA GLU A 209 4.91 -36.80 -0.93
C GLU A 209 4.99 -36.55 -2.44
N ILE A 210 6.00 -35.77 -2.87
CA ILE A 210 6.20 -35.38 -4.27
C ILE A 210 7.49 -35.96 -4.89
N ASP A 211 8.23 -36.77 -4.12
CA ASP A 211 9.51 -37.40 -4.48
C ASP A 211 10.57 -36.40 -5.00
N GLN A 212 10.68 -35.24 -4.37
CA GLN A 212 11.56 -34.15 -4.81
C GLN A 212 12.22 -33.41 -3.64
N GLN A 213 13.36 -32.77 -3.91
CA GLN A 213 13.99 -31.83 -2.98
C GLN A 213 13.23 -30.50 -2.99
N LEU A 214 12.88 -29.98 -1.82
CA LEU A 214 12.15 -28.73 -1.66
C LEU A 214 12.97 -27.70 -0.91
N ASN A 215 12.88 -26.46 -1.38
CA ASN A 215 13.15 -25.25 -0.63
C ASN A 215 11.83 -24.69 -0.12
N ILE A 216 11.65 -24.63 1.21
CA ILE A 216 10.45 -24.12 1.86
C ILE A 216 10.79 -22.86 2.64
N TYR A 217 10.34 -21.71 2.14
CA TYR A 217 10.51 -20.42 2.82
C TYR A 217 9.33 -20.19 3.74
N CYS A 218 9.62 -20.05 5.03
CA CYS A 218 8.61 -19.92 6.07
C CYS A 218 8.72 -18.55 6.74
N TYR A 219 7.59 -17.86 6.90
CA TYR A 219 7.51 -16.62 7.66
C TYR A 219 6.13 -16.45 8.30
N GLN A 220 6.02 -15.61 9.32
CA GLN A 220 4.75 -15.33 10.01
C GLN A 220 4.04 -14.14 9.35
N PRO A 221 2.93 -14.35 8.63
CA PRO A 221 2.16 -13.24 8.07
C PRO A 221 1.26 -12.56 9.12
N GLU A 222 0.76 -13.34 10.09
CA GLU A 222 -0.05 -12.92 11.24
C GLU A 222 0.22 -13.88 12.41
N GLN A 223 0.02 -13.42 13.66
CA GLN A 223 0.27 -14.23 14.85
C GLN A 223 -0.56 -15.53 14.82
N GLY A 224 0.08 -16.67 15.05
CA GLY A 224 -0.55 -18.00 14.98
C GLY A 224 -0.52 -18.64 13.58
N PHE A 225 0.00 -17.94 12.56
CA PHE A 225 0.06 -18.44 11.19
C PHE A 225 1.50 -18.62 10.70
N CYS A 226 1.71 -19.61 9.85
CA CYS A 226 2.92 -19.76 9.06
C CYS A 226 2.55 -19.71 7.57
N ALA A 227 3.17 -18.80 6.83
CA ALA A 227 3.13 -18.79 5.37
C ALA A 227 4.31 -19.60 4.84
N CYS A 228 4.04 -20.45 3.86
CA CYS A 228 5.04 -21.32 3.24
C CYS A 228 5.07 -21.06 1.73
N ILE A 229 6.26 -20.81 1.19
CA ILE A 229 6.52 -20.81 -0.25
C ILE A 229 7.33 -22.07 -0.55
N LEU A 230 6.81 -22.94 -1.41
CA LEU A 230 7.48 -24.19 -1.80
C LEU A 230 8.08 -24.03 -3.19
N GLN A 231 9.33 -24.41 -3.34
CA GLN A 231 10.03 -24.44 -4.61
C GLN A 231 10.79 -25.75 -4.72
N VAL A 232 10.60 -26.47 -5.82
CA VAL A 232 11.44 -27.62 -6.18
C VAL A 232 12.88 -27.12 -6.33
N ALA A 233 13.81 -27.71 -5.59
CA ALA A 233 15.22 -27.39 -5.75
C ALA A 233 15.68 -27.86 -7.13
N ASP A 234 16.38 -26.99 -7.86
CA ASP A 234 16.93 -27.35 -9.16
C ASP A 234 17.84 -28.58 -9.00
N ASN A 235 17.54 -29.66 -9.72
CA ASN A 235 18.49 -30.75 -9.91
C ASN A 235 19.66 -30.15 -10.67
N ILE A 236 20.77 -29.88 -9.97
CA ILE A 236 22.06 -29.73 -10.63
C ILE A 236 22.40 -31.14 -11.12
N ASP A 237 21.92 -31.47 -12.31
CA ASP A 237 22.44 -32.59 -13.08
C ASP A 237 23.92 -32.31 -13.29
N HIS A 238 24.76 -32.96 -12.48
CA HIS A 238 26.16 -33.11 -12.77
C HIS A 238 26.27 -34.07 -13.96
N GLU A 239 26.13 -33.53 -15.18
CA GLU A 239 26.69 -34.14 -16.40
C GLU A 239 28.22 -34.13 -16.36
#